data_AF-A0A1G2RGN1-F1
#
_entry.id   AF-A0A1G2RGN1-F1
#
_cell.length_a   1.000
_cell.length_b   1.000
_cell.length_c   1.000
_cell.angle_alpha   90.00
_cell.angle_beta   90.00
_cell.angle_gamma   90.00
#
_symmetry.space_group_name_H-M   'P 1'
#
loop_
_entity.id
_entity.type
_entity.pdbx_description
1 polymer ?
#
loop_
_entity_poly.entity_id
_entity_poly.type
_entity_poly.pdbx_seq_one_letter_code
_entity_poly.pdbx_strand_id
1 'polypeptide(L)'
;MSVELFETTQMQWIVMLIAVDVVLGVVAAVVKKDFKFGHVAKFMKSGVIRYVLGYAVLVLVGQALPQLAMVVQVSFYLIAVALIASILRNLAKLGLPLPGGNWM
;
A
#
# COMPACT_ATOMS: atom_id res chain seq x y z
N MET A 1 -9.21 21.76 2.19
CA MET A 1 -8.44 21.31 1.02
C MET A 1 -7.42 20.21 1.35
N SER A 2 -6.40 20.39 2.22
CA SER A 2 -5.42 19.31 2.48
C SER A 2 -5.91 18.24 3.46
N VAL A 3 -6.66 18.61 4.50
CA VAL A 3 -7.14 17.66 5.52
C VAL A 3 -8.26 16.76 4.99
N GLU A 4 -9.16 17.31 4.17
CA GLU A 4 -10.31 16.60 3.60
C GLU A 4 -9.91 15.39 2.73
N LEU A 5 -8.75 15.43 2.07
CA LEU A 5 -8.22 14.32 1.28
C LEU A 5 -7.86 13.10 2.14
N PHE A 6 -7.25 13.33 3.31
CA PHE A 6 -6.81 12.28 4.23
C PHE A 6 -7.92 11.81 5.17
N GLU A 7 -9.01 12.57 5.29
CA GLU A 7 -10.21 12.16 6.01
C GLU A 7 -11.09 11.19 5.22
N THR A 8 -10.87 11.05 3.91
CA THR A 8 -11.61 10.06 3.13
C THR A 8 -11.33 8.64 3.63
N THR A 9 -12.39 7.86 3.84
CA THR A 9 -12.28 6.45 4.30
C THR A 9 -11.38 5.64 3.39
N GLN A 10 -11.39 5.90 2.08
CA GLN A 10 -10.52 5.23 1.10
C GLN A 10 -9.03 5.52 1.33
N MET A 11 -8.65 6.79 1.57
CA MET A 11 -7.27 7.13 1.88
C MET A 11 -6.82 6.51 3.20
N GLN A 12 -7.67 6.51 4.22
CA GLN A 12 -7.37 5.87 5.52
C GLN A 12 -7.09 4.38 5.36
N TRP A 13 -7.88 3.67 4.55
CA TRP A 13 -7.63 2.25 4.24
C TRP A 13 -6.30 2.03 3.52
N ILE A 14 -5.98 2.84 2.52
CA ILE A 14 -4.69 2.76 1.81
C ILE A 14 -3.53 2.96 2.79
N VAL A 15 -3.60 4.00 3.62
CA VAL A 15 -2.55 4.31 4.61
C VAL A 15 -2.42 3.18 5.63
N MET A 16 -3.54 2.62 6.11
CA MET A 16 -3.53 1.49 7.05
C MET A 16 -2.90 0.24 6.43
N LEU A 17 -3.28 -0.13 5.21
CA LEU A 17 -2.69 -1.26 4.49
C LEU A 17 -1.18 -1.07 4.27
N ILE A 18 -0.78 0.14 3.91
CA ILE A 18 0.64 0.48 3.78
C ILE A 18 1.36 0.34 5.12
N ALA A 19 0.80 0.84 6.22
CA ALA A 19 1.42 0.74 7.54
C ALA A 19 1.64 -0.72 7.95
N VAL A 20 0.63 -1.58 7.75
CA VAL A 20 0.74 -3.03 7.98
C VAL A 20 1.83 -3.64 7.11
N ASP A 21 1.87 -3.30 5.82
CA ASP A 21 2.87 -3.84 4.89
C ASP A 21 4.30 -3.41 5.24
N VAL A 22 4.50 -2.15 5.65
CA VAL A 22 5.80 -1.65 6.14
C VAL A 22 6.24 -2.44 7.37
N VAL A 23 5.36 -2.58 8.37
CA VAL A 23 5.67 -3.30 9.61
C VAL A 23 6.05 -4.75 9.30
N LEU A 24 5.26 -5.44 8.49
CA LEU A 24 5.54 -6.82 8.09
C LEU A 24 6.84 -6.94 7.29
N GLY A 25 7.11 -6.00 6.38
CA GLY A 25 8.36 -5.94 5.63
C GLY A 25 9.58 -5.76 6.53
N VAL A 26 9.49 -4.88 7.52
CA VAL A 26 10.53 -4.66 8.54
C VAL A 26 10.74 -5.92 9.39
N VAL A 27 9.67 -6.51 9.91
CA VAL A 27 9.74 -7.75 10.70
C VAL A 27 10.36 -8.88 9.88
N ALA A 28 9.94 -9.05 8.62
CA ALA A 28 10.52 -10.04 7.71
C ALA A 28 12.02 -9.83 7.46
N ALA A 29 12.46 -8.57 7.30
CA ALA A 29 13.87 -8.26 7.12
C ALA A 29 14.70 -8.53 8.39
N VAL A 30 14.15 -8.24 9.58
CA VAL A 30 14.79 -8.52 10.87
C VAL A 30 14.91 -10.03 11.10
N VAL A 31 13.84 -10.79 10.90
CA VAL A 31 13.82 -12.25 11.06
C VAL A 31 14.84 -12.91 10.13
N LYS A 32 14.98 -12.42 8.89
CA LYS A 32 15.97 -12.92 7.93
C LYS A 32 17.39 -12.40 8.17
N LYS A 33 17.62 -11.58 9.20
CA LYS A 33 18.91 -10.94 9.51
C LYS A 33 19.49 -10.12 8.35
N ASP A 34 18.64 -9.64 7.42
CA ASP A 34 19.03 -8.79 6.27
C ASP A 34 18.48 -7.37 6.43
N PHE A 35 18.33 -6.92 7.68
CA PHE A 35 17.82 -5.58 7.96
C PHE A 35 18.84 -4.52 7.51
N LYS A 36 18.46 -3.75 6.49
CA LYS A 36 19.21 -2.60 5.99
C LYS A 36 18.27 -1.42 5.91
N PHE A 37 18.64 -0.28 6.53
CA PHE A 37 17.85 0.96 6.45
C PHE A 37 17.54 1.39 5.02
N GLY A 38 18.46 1.12 4.07
CA GLY A 38 18.23 1.37 2.65
C GLY A 38 17.05 0.59 2.04
N HIS A 39 16.75 -0.62 2.54
CA HIS A 39 15.58 -1.38 2.09
C HIS A 39 14.26 -0.77 2.58
N VAL A 40 14.24 -0.29 3.83
CA VAL A 40 13.07 0.41 4.41
C VAL A 40 12.85 1.74 3.69
N ALA A 41 13.91 2.52 3.43
CA ALA A 41 13.81 3.76 2.69
C ALA A 41 13.34 3.55 1.24
N LYS A 42 13.83 2.50 0.57
CA LYS A 42 13.37 2.12 -0.77
C LYS A 42 11.89 1.77 -0.76
N PHE A 43 11.45 0.98 0.23
CA PHE A 43 10.05 0.61 0.41
C PHE A 43 9.16 1.82 0.69
N MET A 44 9.60 2.75 1.54
CA MET A 44 8.90 4.00 1.81
C MET A 44 8.73 4.84 0.54
N LYS A 45 9.77 4.95 -0.29
CA LYS A 45 9.70 5.69 -1.55
C LYS A 45 8.84 5.00 -2.61
N SER A 46 9.00 3.70 -2.81
CA SER A 46 8.35 2.97 -3.91
C SER A 46 6.93 2.51 -3.58
N GLY A 47 6.65 2.18 -2.32
CA GLY A 47 5.36 1.73 -1.84
C GLY A 47 4.54 2.89 -1.30
N VAL A 48 4.99 3.51 -0.20
CA VAL A 48 4.18 4.51 0.53
C VAL A 48 3.92 5.75 -0.32
N ILE A 49 4.99 6.42 -0.77
CA ILE A 49 4.87 7.71 -1.46
C ILE A 49 4.12 7.56 -2.79
N ARG A 50 4.42 6.51 -3.56
CA ARG A 50 3.79 6.29 -4.87
C ARG A 50 2.28 6.06 -4.75
N TYR A 51 1.84 5.22 -3.82
CA TYR A 51 0.40 4.92 -3.67
C TYR A 51 -0.36 6.09 -3.04
N VAL A 52 0.18 6.71 -1.99
CA VAL A 52 -0.51 7.82 -1.31
C VAL A 52 -0.57 9.06 -2.21
N LEU A 53 0.54 9.49 -2.82
CA LEU A 53 0.52 10.65 -3.70
C LEU A 53 -0.21 10.36 -5.01
N GLY A 54 0.00 9.18 -5.60
CA GLY A 54 -0.70 8.79 -6.83
C GLY A 54 -2.21 8.78 -6.64
N TYR A 55 -2.69 8.22 -5.53
CA TYR A 55 -4.11 8.21 -5.21
C TYR A 55 -4.64 9.61 -4.84
N ALA A 56 -3.88 10.41 -4.08
CA ALA A 56 -4.27 11.78 -3.74
C ALA A 56 -4.47 12.64 -5.00
N VAL A 57 -3.57 12.52 -5.99
CA VAL A 57 -3.72 13.20 -7.28
C VAL A 57 -4.98 12.74 -8.01
N LEU A 58 -5.27 11.44 -8.03
CA LEU A 58 -6.49 10.92 -8.65
C LEU A 58 -7.76 11.45 -7.97
N VAL A 59 -7.78 11.53 -6.65
CA VAL A 59 -8.93 12.08 -5.91
C VAL A 59 -9.13 13.56 -6.24
N LEU A 60 -8.06 14.37 -6.27
CA LEU A 60 -8.14 15.78 -6.68
C LEU A 60 -8.68 15.93 -8.10
N VAL A 61 -8.21 15.11 -9.03
CA VAL A 61 -8.69 15.10 -10.41
C VAL A 61 -10.17 14.67 -10.49
N GLY A 62 -10.58 13.66 -9.73
CA GLY A 62 -11.97 13.22 -9.68
C GLY A 62 -12.92 14.24 -9.05
N GLN A 63 -12.45 15.04 -8.10
CA GLN A 63 -13.20 16.17 -7.54
C GLN A 63 -13.36 17.30 -8.56
N ALA A 64 -12.31 17.59 -9.34
CA ALA A 64 -12.36 18.61 -10.39
C ALA A 64 -13.16 18.16 -11.63
N LEU A 65 -13.16 16.86 -11.94
CA LEU A 65 -13.79 16.26 -13.11
C LEU A 65 -14.63 15.04 -12.69
N PRO A 66 -15.91 15.24 -12.32
CA PRO A 66 -16.76 14.17 -11.79
C PRO A 66 -16.93 12.96 -12.72
N GLN A 67 -16.79 13.14 -14.04
CA GLN A 67 -16.82 12.05 -15.02
C GLN A 67 -15.70 11.01 -14.82
N LEU A 68 -14.64 11.36 -14.07
CA LEU A 68 -13.54 10.47 -13.72
C LEU A 68 -13.72 9.80 -12.35
N ALA A 69 -14.85 9.99 -11.66
CA ALA A 69 -15.10 9.38 -10.36
C ALA A 69 -14.97 7.84 -10.38
N MET A 70 -15.40 7.19 -11.46
CA MET A 70 -15.24 5.76 -11.63
C MET A 70 -13.76 5.34 -11.69
N VAL A 71 -12.90 6.17 -12.29
CA VAL A 71 -11.45 5.92 -12.34
C VAL A 71 -10.85 5.96 -10.94
N VAL A 72 -11.27 6.93 -10.10
CA VAL A 72 -10.83 7.02 -8.70
C VAL A 72 -11.24 5.77 -7.93
N GLN A 73 -12.47 5.31 -8.10
CA GLN A 73 -13.00 4.14 -7.41
C GLN A 73 -12.31 2.84 -7.85
N VAL A 74 -12.12 2.62 -9.15
CA VAL A 74 -11.38 1.46 -9.66
C VAL A 74 -9.93 1.47 -9.19
N SER A 75 -9.28 2.64 -9.21
CA SER A 75 -7.90 2.79 -8.75
C SER A 75 -7.75 2.44 -7.27
N PHE A 76 -8.73 2.80 -6.43
CA PHE A 76 -8.74 2.39 -5.02
C PHE A 76 -8.70 0.87 -4.87
N TYR A 77 -9.57 0.14 -5.59
CA TYR A 77 -9.59 -1.33 -5.52
C TYR A 77 -8.29 -1.95 -6.01
N LEU A 78 -7.72 -1.44 -7.12
CA LEU A 78 -6.44 -1.93 -7.65
C LEU A 78 -5.29 -1.71 -6.65
N ILE A 79 -5.25 -0.54 -6.00
CA ILE A 79 -4.24 -0.24 -4.97
C ILE A 79 -4.43 -1.17 -3.77
N ALA A 80 -5.67 -1.34 -3.28
CA ALA A 80 -5.97 -2.21 -2.15
C ALA A 80 -5.54 -3.66 -2.43
N VAL A 81 -5.86 -4.20 -3.60
CA VAL A 81 -5.43 -5.55 -4.03
C VAL A 81 -3.91 -5.66 -4.11
N ALA A 82 -3.23 -4.66 -4.67
CA ALA A 82 -1.78 -4.65 -4.78
C ALA A 82 -1.10 -4.63 -3.39
N LEU A 83 -1.64 -3.85 -2.44
CA LEU A 83 -1.15 -3.79 -1.07
C LEU A 83 -1.41 -5.09 -0.31
N ILE A 84 -2.60 -5.68 -0.45
CA ILE A 84 -2.90 -7.00 0.14
C ILE A 84 -1.94 -8.06 -0.40
N ALA A 85 -1.71 -8.10 -1.72
CA ALA A 85 -0.75 -9.03 -2.32
C ALA A 85 0.68 -8.82 -1.78
N SER A 86 1.07 -7.57 -1.49
CA SER A 86 2.36 -7.23 -0.89
C SER A 86 2.48 -7.71 0.56
N ILE A 87 1.44 -7.48 1.36
CA ILE A 87 1.30 -7.99 2.73
C ILE A 87 1.45 -9.50 2.75
N LEU A 88 0.71 -10.20 1.89
CA LEU A 88 0.77 -11.67 1.79
C LEU A 88 2.19 -12.13 1.45
N ARG A 89 2.87 -11.50 0.49
CA ARG A 89 4.28 -11.82 0.18
C ARG A 89 5.21 -11.61 1.38
N ASN A 90 5.00 -10.57 2.18
CA ASN A 90 5.79 -10.34 3.39
C ASN A 90 5.48 -11.37 4.49
N LEU A 91 4.23 -11.82 4.63
CA LEU A 91 3.85 -12.94 5.50
C LEU A 91 4.48 -14.27 5.04
N ALA A 92 4.51 -14.56 3.74
CA ALA A 92 5.18 -15.76 3.22
C ALA A 92 6.68 -15.75 3.52
N LYS A 93 7.35 -14.58 3.48
CA LYS A 93 8.75 -14.46 3.90
C LYS A 93 8.97 -14.82 5.37
N LEU A 94 7.92 -14.73 6.21
CA LEU A 94 7.92 -15.11 7.62
C LEU A 94 7.57 -16.59 7.84
N GLY A 95 7.32 -17.35 6.77
CA GLY A 95 6.97 -18.78 6.85
C GLY A 95 5.51 -19.04 7.20
N LEU A 96 4.65 -18.02 7.17
CA LEU A 96 3.22 -18.21 7.39
C LEU A 96 2.57 -18.84 6.15
N PRO A 97 1.74 -19.88 6.32
CA PRO A 97 1.05 -20.51 5.20
C PRO A 97 0.04 -19.52 4.59
N LEU A 98 0.17 -19.28 3.28
CA LEU A 98 -0.77 -18.45 2.55
C LEU A 98 -1.87 -19.31 1.90
N PRO A 99 -3.09 -18.77 1.75
CA PRO A 99 -4.14 -19.43 0.97
C PRO A 99 -3.68 -19.65 -0.47
N GLY A 100 -3.73 -20.90 -0.96
CA GLY A 100 -3.43 -21.26 -2.35
C GLY A 100 -1.94 -21.48 -2.70
N GLY A 101 -1.10 -22.00 -1.80
CA GLY A 101 0.36 -22.22 -2.00
C GLY A 101 0.74 -22.93 -3.32
N ASN A 102 1.87 -22.66 -3.97
CA ASN A 102 3.18 -22.14 -3.55
C ASN A 102 3.56 -20.84 -4.28
N TRP A 103 3.97 -19.80 -3.55
CA TRP A 103 4.46 -18.51 -4.09
C TRP A 103 5.98 -18.35 -3.95
N MET A 104 6.71 -19.48 -3.84
CA MET A 104 8.18 -19.50 -3.79
C MET A 104 8.76 -19.52 -5.20
#